data_AF-A0A8J6YHM0-F1
#
_entry.id   AF-A0A8J6YHM0-F1
#
_cell.length_a   1.000
_cell.length_b   1.000
_cell.length_c   1.000
_cell.angle_alpha   90.00
_cell.angle_beta   90.00
_cell.angle_gamma   90.00
#
_symmetry.space_group_name_H-M   'P 1'
#
loop_
_entity.id
_entity.type
_entity.pdbx_description
1 polymer ?
#
loop_
_entity_poly.entity_id
_entity_poly.type
_entity_poly.pdbx_seq_one_letter_code
_entity_poly.pdbx_strand_id
1 'polypeptide(L)' 'MKLETLKSRLNLYLEAERKILAGQSYRVGNRELTRANLSEVRAVIDGLVTQIEMLEGVGRGNIAEVVFT' A
#
# COMPACT_ATOMS: atom_id res chain seq x y z
N MET A 1 -7.89 -15.28 0.09
CA MET A 1 -7.70 -14.61 1.40
C MET A 1 -6.50 -13.65 1.43
N LYS A 2 -5.31 -14.00 0.92
CA LYS A 2 -4.11 -13.13 1.02
C LYS A 2 -4.25 -11.73 0.38
N LEU A 3 -4.97 -11.64 -0.73
CA LEU A 3 -5.17 -10.40 -1.49
C LEU A 3 -6.04 -9.37 -0.73
N GLU A 4 -7.13 -9.82 -0.13
CA GLU A 4 -8.01 -8.95 0.66
C GLU A 4 -7.29 -8.40 1.90
N THR A 5 -6.47 -9.22 2.57
CA THR A 5 -5.68 -8.76 3.71
C THR A 5 -4.71 -7.64 3.31
N LEU A 6 -4.08 -7.74 2.14
CA LEU A 6 -3.19 -6.70 1.62
C LEU A 6 -3.95 -5.42 1.26
N LYS A 7 -5.13 -5.53 0.64
CA LYS A 7 -5.99 -4.38 0.31
C LYS A 7 -6.49 -3.67 1.57
N SER A 8 -6.92 -4.41 2.59
CA SER A 8 -7.31 -3.83 3.89
C SER A 8 -6.13 -3.12 4.56
N ARG A 9 -4.94 -3.73 4.51
CA ARG A 9 -3.72 -3.12 5.05
C ARG A 9 -3.35 -1.84 4.29
N LEU A 10 -3.40 -1.85 2.96
CA LEU A 10 -3.16 -0.68 2.12
C LEU A 10 -4.10 0.47 2.49
N ASN A 11 -5.39 0.19 2.72
CA ASN A 11 -6.36 1.21 3.07
C ASN A 11 -6.05 1.88 4.42
N LEU A 12 -5.57 1.13 5.41
CA LEU A 12 -5.11 1.67 6.70
C LEU A 12 -3.93 2.65 6.52
N TYR A 13 -2.95 2.30 5.68
CA TYR A 13 -1.80 3.18 5.42
C TYR A 13 -2.20 4.44 4.63
N LEU A 14 -3.13 4.33 3.68
CA LEU A 14 -3.66 5.50 2.97
C LEU A 14 -4.43 6.45 3.90
N GLU A 15 -5.19 5.91 4.86
CA GLU A 15 -5.86 6.73 5.87
C GLU A 15 -4.85 7.41 6.81
N ALA A 16 -3.79 6.70 7.19
CA ALA A 16 -2.69 7.28 7.96
C ALA A 16 -1.99 8.41 7.18
N GLU A 17 -1.67 8.21 5.90
CA GLU A 17 -1.11 9.26 5.04
C GLU A 17 -2.01 10.49 4.98
N ARG A 18 -3.33 10.29 4.78
CA ARG A 18 -4.31 11.39 4.80
C ARG A 18 -4.33 12.13 6.12
N LYS A 19 -4.27 11.43 7.26
CA LYS A 19 -4.24 12.07 8.60
C LYS A 19 -2.93 12.83 8.84
N ILE A 20 -1.80 12.32 8.35
CA ILE A 20 -0.50 13.01 8.43
C ILE A 20 -0.52 14.27 7.56
N LEU A 21 -1.08 14.20 6.36
CA LEU A 21 -1.21 15.35 5.45
C LEU A 21 -2.23 16.39 5.95
N ALA A 22 -3.39 15.95 6.43
CA ALA A 22 -4.41 16.83 7.02
C ALA A 22 -3.96 17.42 8.37
N GLY A 23 -3.11 16.69 9.09
CA GLY A 23 -2.56 17.06 10.39
C GLY A 23 -1.12 17.55 10.30
N GLN A 24 -0.71 18.24 9.22
CA GLN A 24 0.65 18.80 9.03
C GLN A 24 1.16 19.71 10.18
N SER A 25 0.43 19.86 11.27
CA SER A 25 0.89 20.45 12.53
C SER A 25 0.17 19.88 13.76
N TYR A 26 0.04 18.56 13.92
CA TYR A 26 -0.41 18.01 15.21
C TYR A 26 0.70 17.19 15.87
N ARG A 27 1.37 17.81 16.86
CA ARG A 27 2.23 17.12 17.81
C ARG A 27 1.39 16.11 18.59
N VAL A 28 1.51 14.83 18.25
CA VAL A 28 1.01 13.74 19.10
C VAL A 28 2.11 13.45 20.14
N GLY A 29 2.09 14.20 21.25
CA GLY A 29 3.02 14.03 22.38
C GLY A 29 4.46 14.53 22.16
N ASN A 30 5.44 13.87 22.78
CA ASN A 30 6.87 14.24 22.79
C ASN A 30 7.67 13.79 21.54
N ARG A 31 7.05 13.15 20.55
CA ARG A 31 7.71 12.76 19.30
C ARG A 31 7.06 13.56 18.18
N GLU A 32 7.77 14.55 17.66
CA GLU A 32 7.33 15.26 16.46
C GLU A 32 7.17 14.24 15.33
N LEU A 33 5.96 14.13 14.79
CA LEU A 33 5.67 13.32 13.61
C LEU A 33 6.24 14.06 12.39
N THR A 34 7.57 14.08 12.28
CA THR A 34 8.31 14.73 11.20
C THR A 34 8.13 14.00 9.86
N ARG A 35 8.40 14.73 8.76
CA ARG A 35 8.49 14.29 7.35
C ARG A 35 9.10 12.90 7.11
N ALA A 36 9.97 12.43 8.01
CA ALA A 36 10.52 11.07 8.03
C ALA A 36 9.41 9.98 8.06
N ASN A 37 8.38 10.15 8.89
CA ASN A 37 7.28 9.17 8.99
C ASN A 37 6.43 9.11 7.71
N LEU A 38 6.25 10.24 7.01
CA LEU A 38 5.51 10.26 5.74
C LEU A 38 6.26 9.47 4.66
N SER A 39 7.59 9.54 4.66
CA SER A 39 8.43 8.81 3.71
C SER A 39 8.36 7.30 3.96
N GLU A 40 8.36 6.87 5.22
CA GLU A 40 8.17 5.47 5.60
C GLU A 40 6.78 4.94 5.22
N VAL A 41 5.72 5.72 5.48
CA VAL A 41 4.34 5.34 5.11
C VAL A 41 4.22 5.13 3.59
N ARG A 42 4.79 6.03 2.79
CA ARG A 42 4.82 5.89 1.32
C ARG A 42 5.59 4.65 0.86
N ALA A 43 6.76 4.39 1.42
CA ALA A 43 7.53 3.20 1.08
C ALA A 43 6.76 1.90 1.36
N VAL A 44 5.99 1.85 2.46
CA VAL A 44 5.13 0.70 2.77
C VAL A 44 3.95 0.59 1.80
N ILE A 45 3.33 1.71 1.43
CA ILE A 45 2.25 1.76 0.42
C ILE A 45 2.75 1.19 -0.91
N ASP A 46 3.89 1.67 -1.41
CA ASP A 46 4.46 1.22 -2.69
C ASP A 46 4.72 -0.30 -2.65
N GLY A 47 5.32 -0.80 -1.57
CA GLY A 47 5.57 -2.23 -1.41
C GLY A 47 4.29 -3.08 -1.32
N LEU A 48 3.20 -2.54 -0.77
CA LEU A 48 1.90 -3.22 -0.74
C LEU A 48 1.23 -3.24 -2.11
N VAL A 49 1.31 -2.12 -2.85
CA VAL A 49 0.77 -2.01 -4.22
C VAL A 49 1.48 -2.99 -5.12
N THR A 50 2.82 -3.02 -5.13
CA THR A 50 3.58 -3.99 -5.94
C THR A 50 3.23 -5.44 -5.61
N GLN A 51 3.07 -5.78 -4.32
CA GLN A 51 2.65 -7.13 -3.93
C GLN A 51 1.25 -7.48 -4.43
N ILE A 52 0.31 -6.53 -4.35
CA ILE A 52 -1.05 -6.71 -4.88
C ILE A 52 -1.00 -6.89 -6.40
N GLU A 53 -0.28 -6.03 -7.11
CA GLU A 53 -0.12 -6.12 -8.57
C GLU A 53 0.52 -7.43 -9.01
N MET A 54 1.54 -7.92 -8.30
CA MET A 54 2.12 -9.23 -8.56
C MET A 54 1.10 -10.35 -8.34
N LEU A 55 0.34 -10.30 -7.25
CA LEU A 55 -0.69 -11.31 -6.96
C LEU A 55 -1.86 -11.26 -7.96
N GLU A 56 -2.27 -10.07 -8.40
CA GLU A 56 -3.32 -9.89 -9.42
C GLU A 56 -2.82 -10.25 -10.83
N GLY A 57 -1.56 -9.92 -11.14
CA GLY A 57 -0.90 -10.19 -12.42
C GLY A 57 -0.57 -11.67 -12.64
N VAL A 58 -0.14 -12.39 -11.59
CA VAL A 58 0.01 -13.86 -11.63
C VAL A 58 -1.32 -14.56 -11.90
N GLY A 59 -2.45 -13.96 -11.49
CA GLY A 59 -3.79 -14.43 -11.86
C GLY A 59 -4.14 -14.22 -13.34
N ARG A 60 -3.52 -13.25 -14.01
CA ARG A 60 -3.77 -12.91 -15.43
C ARG A 60 -2.80 -13.58 -16.41
N GLY A 61 -1.61 -13.97 -15.96
CA GLY A 61 -0.55 -14.51 -16.82
C GLY A 61 -0.69 -15.97 -17.26
N ASN A 62 -1.66 -16.72 -16.74
CA ASN A 62 -1.78 -18.17 -16.99
C ASN A 62 -2.86 -18.58 -18.01
N ILE A 63 -3.39 -17.66 -18.84
CA ILE A 63 -4.46 -17.97 -19.81
C ILE A 63 -4.13 -17.66 -21.28
N ALA A 64 -2.88 -17.33 -21.61
CA ALA A 64 -2.49 -16.89 -22.95
C ALA A 64 -1.52 -17.83 -23.68
N GLU A 65 -1.62 -19.15 -23.47
CA GLU A 65 -0.81 -20.09 -24.26
C GLU A 65 -1.45 -21.49 -24.36
N VAL A 66 -2.61 -21.66 -25.00
CA VAL A 66 -2.97 -22.89 -25.76
C VAL A 66 -4.17 -22.57 -26.68
N VAL A 67 -3.95 -21.91 -27.82
CA VAL A 67 -4.89 -22.02 -28.97
C VAL A 67 -4.08 -21.91 -30.26
N PHE A 68 -3.40 -23.00 -30.63
CA PHE A 68 -3.00 -23.27 -32.01
C PHE A 68 -3.03 -24.79 -32.21
N THR A 69 -4.19 -25.30 -32.62
CA THR A 69 -4.38 -26.60 -33.31
C THR A 69 -5.46 -26.43 -34.36
#